data_AF-A0A831P0H2-F1
#
_entry.id   AF-A0A831P0H2-F1
#
_cell.length_a   1.000
_cell.length_b   1.000
_cell.length_c   1.000
_cell.angle_alpha   90.00
_cell.angle_beta   90.00
_cell.angle_gamma   90.00
#
_symmetry.space_group_name_H-M   'P 1'
#
loop_
_entity.id
_entity.type
_entity.pdbx_description
1 polymer ?
#
loop_
_entity_poly.entity_id
_entity_poly.type
_entity_poly.pdbx_seq_one_letter_code
_entity_poly.pdbx_strand_id
1 'polypeptide(L)'
;MKDLKKTKIIATYGPAIANSSKVRQLVDAGINVFRVNCSHGETDDFKKAVSVIRKGTAKALFPIGILFDISGPKLRLDHFEGEFPITQGESLTLTTGETNIANRVIGVNHPAIIASVKKNERVFIDDGNIVLHVQKISKQKIVLEIGNNGVILGGKGINLPDSDIRIPTITKKDIEDIKTACVCKADFIALSFVRSGDDIIEAQKLVKKYGGDQHIIAKLEKKESIDDIDNIMLLSDGVMVARGDLGVELPFEELPQLQKKIITLANYHHKPVIVATQMLESMRFAPRATRAEINDVATAVFDYVDAVMLSAETATGKYPLETVKTMARVALKSEKFTKRKHVDAHLDQHLIRSELTHAIAKSVSSLQAEFEAKAIFAFTSSGFTAGLISNLFPPQRVIALTYTKR
;
A
#
# COMPACT_ATOMS: atom_id res chain seq x y z
N MET A 1 28.26 -8.86 14.34
CA MET A 1 27.24 -7.85 13.97
C MET A 1 25.86 -8.42 14.32
N LYS A 2 25.00 -7.67 15.01
CA LYS A 2 23.61 -8.11 15.28
C LYS A 2 22.93 -8.49 13.95
N ASP A 3 22.20 -9.60 13.91
CA ASP A 3 21.42 -10.00 12.73
C ASP A 3 20.37 -8.91 12.45
N LEU A 4 20.53 -8.23 11.32
CA LEU A 4 19.61 -7.20 10.84
C LEU A 4 18.76 -7.82 9.73
N LYS A 5 17.45 -7.60 9.80
CA LYS A 5 16.52 -8.01 8.75
C LYS A 5 16.78 -7.26 7.44
N LYS A 6 16.53 -7.92 6.31
CA LYS A 6 16.59 -7.33 4.97
C LYS A 6 15.25 -6.73 4.55
N THR A 7 14.16 -7.45 4.74
CA THR A 7 12.80 -6.99 4.44
C THR A 7 12.46 -5.79 5.32
N LYS A 8 12.03 -4.71 4.68
CA LYS A 8 11.72 -3.44 5.33
C LYS A 8 10.33 -3.50 5.98
N ILE A 9 10.13 -2.70 7.03
CA ILE A 9 8.84 -2.60 7.71
C ILE A 9 8.38 -1.15 7.63
N ILE A 10 7.15 -0.98 7.15
CA ILE A 10 6.44 0.29 7.12
C ILE A 10 5.40 0.28 8.24
N ALA A 11 5.38 1.32 9.07
CA ALA A 11 4.36 1.49 10.11
C ALA A 11 3.53 2.74 9.86
N THR A 12 2.21 2.60 9.95
CA THR A 12 1.31 3.74 9.87
C THR A 12 1.34 4.53 11.18
N TYR A 13 1.60 5.83 11.08
CA TYR A 13 1.53 6.79 12.17
C TYR A 13 0.07 7.04 12.57
N GLY A 14 -0.17 7.12 13.88
CA GLY A 14 -1.49 7.41 14.42
C GLY A 14 -1.48 7.60 15.93
N PRO A 15 -2.66 7.77 16.55
CA PRO A 15 -2.81 8.05 17.98
C PRO A 15 -2.03 7.11 18.91
N ALA A 16 -1.94 5.81 18.59
CA ALA A 16 -1.25 4.83 19.40
C ALA A 16 0.26 5.12 19.54
N ILE A 17 0.85 5.81 18.57
CA ILE A 17 2.28 6.14 18.49
C ILE A 17 2.56 7.64 18.31
N ALA A 18 1.61 8.50 18.70
CA ALA A 18 1.64 9.95 18.47
C ALA A 18 2.64 10.74 19.36
N ASN A 19 3.80 10.17 19.71
CA ASN A 19 4.89 10.90 20.36
C ASN A 19 6.27 10.37 19.97
N SER A 20 7.30 11.22 20.07
CA SER A 20 8.64 10.91 19.58
C SER A 20 9.33 9.76 20.32
N SER A 21 8.99 9.53 21.60
CA SER A 21 9.55 8.42 22.39
C SER A 21 9.03 7.07 21.87
N LYS A 22 7.72 6.95 21.62
CA LYS A 22 7.12 5.76 21.00
C LYS A 22 7.64 5.54 19.58
N VAL A 23 7.72 6.59 18.76
CA VAL A 23 8.35 6.51 17.42
C VAL A 23 9.76 5.91 17.54
N ARG A 24 10.57 6.39 18.49
CA ARG A 24 11.91 5.87 18.72
C ARG A 24 11.91 4.38 19.10
N GLN A 25 11.04 3.96 20.01
CA GLN A 25 10.91 2.54 20.39
C GLN A 25 10.57 1.64 19.18
N LEU A 26 9.72 2.12 18.28
CA LEU A 26 9.36 1.40 17.05
C LEU A 26 10.53 1.33 16.06
N VAL A 27 11.32 2.40 15.93
CA VAL A 27 12.56 2.38 15.14
C VAL A 27 13.53 1.34 15.70
N ASP A 28 13.76 1.34 17.01
CA ASP A 28 14.64 0.36 17.67
C ASP A 28 14.11 -1.09 17.55
N ALA A 29 12.79 -1.25 17.37
CA ALA A 29 12.16 -2.54 17.09
C ALA A 29 12.26 -3.00 15.63
N GLY A 30 12.56 -2.10 14.68
CA GLY A 30 12.86 -2.47 13.29
C GLY A 30 12.11 -1.71 12.19
N ILE A 31 11.45 -0.58 12.48
CA ILE A 31 10.81 0.25 11.44
C ILE A 31 11.84 0.86 10.50
N ASN A 32 11.48 0.96 9.21
CA ASN A 32 12.27 1.62 8.17
C ASN A 32 11.56 2.82 7.55
N VAL A 33 10.22 2.82 7.51
CA VAL A 33 9.42 3.90 6.94
C VAL A 33 8.20 4.14 7.84
N PHE A 34 7.86 5.40 8.07
CA PHE A 34 6.57 5.76 8.64
C PHE A 34 5.62 6.24 7.55
N ARG A 35 4.42 5.65 7.52
CA ARG A 35 3.31 6.05 6.66
C ARG A 35 2.47 7.11 7.36
N VAL A 36 2.24 8.24 6.70
CA VAL A 36 1.25 9.25 7.05
C VAL A 36 0.04 9.02 6.15
N ASN A 37 -1.07 8.58 6.72
CA ASN A 37 -2.29 8.28 5.95
C ASN A 37 -3.15 9.52 5.78
N CYS A 38 -3.19 10.09 4.57
CA CYS A 38 -3.92 11.33 4.28
C CYS A 38 -5.44 11.14 4.21
N SER A 39 -5.92 9.90 4.37
CA SER A 39 -7.33 9.55 4.55
C SER A 39 -8.00 10.19 5.77
N HIS A 40 -7.24 10.53 6.80
CA HIS A 40 -7.74 10.96 8.09
C HIS A 40 -6.94 12.16 8.59
N GLY A 41 -7.59 13.32 8.68
CA GLY A 41 -6.98 14.57 9.11
C GLY A 41 -6.71 15.54 7.97
N GLU A 42 -6.09 16.65 8.34
CA GLU A 42 -5.81 17.77 7.44
C GLU A 42 -4.32 18.09 7.38
N THR A 43 -3.96 19.02 6.51
CA THR A 43 -2.59 19.48 6.27
C THR A 43 -1.77 19.71 7.54
N ASP A 44 -2.34 20.35 8.56
CA ASP A 44 -1.62 20.67 9.79
C ASP A 44 -1.40 19.44 10.67
N ASP A 45 -2.29 18.45 10.64
CA ASP A 45 -2.09 17.17 11.32
C ASP A 45 -0.94 16.40 10.68
N PHE A 46 -0.86 16.40 9.34
CA PHE A 46 0.23 15.75 8.61
C PHE A 46 1.59 16.40 8.92
N LYS A 47 1.66 17.73 8.96
CA LYS A 47 2.89 18.45 9.36
C LYS A 47 3.31 18.11 10.79
N LYS A 48 2.35 18.06 11.74
CA LYS A 48 2.61 17.65 13.13
C LYS A 48 3.13 16.22 13.20
N ALA A 49 2.50 15.30 12.46
CA ALA A 49 2.94 13.91 12.38
C ALA A 49 4.40 13.80 11.89
N VAL A 50 4.74 14.47 10.78
CA VAL A 50 6.10 14.52 10.24
C VAL A 50 7.10 15.08 11.25
N SER A 51 6.74 16.15 11.96
CA SER A 51 7.58 16.73 13.00
C SER A 51 7.88 15.75 14.14
N VAL A 52 6.85 15.05 14.63
CA VAL A 52 6.99 14.03 15.68
C VAL A 52 7.84 12.85 15.20
N ILE A 53 7.61 12.38 13.98
CA ILE A 53 8.39 11.30 13.36
C ILE A 53 9.86 11.69 13.30
N ARG A 54 10.18 12.85 12.72
CA ARG A 54 11.56 13.35 12.59
C ARG A 54 12.26 13.51 13.94
N LYS A 55 11.53 14.00 14.96
CA LYS A 55 12.07 14.10 16.33
C LYS A 55 12.39 12.72 16.91
N GLY A 56 11.54 11.72 16.68
CA GLY A 56 11.77 10.35 17.13
C GLY A 56 12.88 9.62 16.37
N THR A 57 13.14 9.98 15.10
CA THR A 57 14.11 9.32 14.23
C THR A 57 15.47 10.02 14.18
N ALA A 58 15.63 11.21 14.77
CA ALA A 58 16.83 12.04 14.67
C ALA A 58 18.15 11.35 15.09
N LYS A 59 18.08 10.37 16.01
CA LYS A 59 19.23 9.60 16.52
C LYS A 59 19.21 8.13 16.03
N ALA A 60 18.44 7.82 15.00
CA ALA A 60 18.39 6.46 14.43
C ALA A 60 19.74 6.10 13.80
N LEU A 61 20.13 4.83 13.89
CA LEU A 61 21.38 4.34 13.29
C LEU A 61 21.33 4.39 11.75
N PHE A 62 20.14 4.24 11.17
CA PHE A 62 19.89 4.29 9.74
C PHE A 62 18.81 5.34 9.43
N PRO A 63 18.82 5.92 8.22
CA PRO A 63 17.74 6.80 7.76
C PRO A 63 16.37 6.11 7.86
N ILE A 64 15.35 6.87 8.27
CA ILE A 64 13.97 6.42 8.37
C ILE A 64 13.13 7.25 7.40
N GLY A 65 12.50 6.57 6.44
CA GLY A 65 11.71 7.21 5.41
C GLY A 65 10.33 7.66 5.91
N ILE A 66 9.72 8.58 5.17
CA ILE A 66 8.34 9.03 5.37
C ILE A 66 7.58 8.85 4.05
N LEU A 67 6.48 8.11 4.12
CA LEU A 67 5.57 7.85 3.02
C LEU A 67 4.24 8.56 3.26
N PHE A 68 3.81 9.42 2.35
CA PHE A 68 2.47 10.00 2.35
C PHE A 68 1.55 9.11 1.53
N ASP A 69 0.50 8.56 2.14
CA ASP A 69 -0.51 7.74 1.44
C ASP A 69 -1.72 8.61 1.12
N ILE A 70 -1.84 8.96 -0.16
CA ILE A 70 -2.83 9.87 -0.72
C ILE A 70 -4.16 9.15 -0.85
N SER A 71 -5.25 9.79 -0.41
CA SER A 71 -6.53 9.11 -0.19
C SER A 71 -7.18 8.61 -1.47
N GLY A 72 -7.08 9.37 -2.56
CA GLY A 72 -7.84 9.10 -3.78
C GLY A 72 -9.35 9.31 -3.60
N PRO A 73 -10.14 9.09 -4.67
CA PRO A 73 -11.58 9.28 -4.66
C PRO A 73 -12.30 8.20 -3.87
N LYS A 74 -12.66 8.51 -2.62
CA LYS A 74 -13.40 7.59 -1.76
C LYS A 74 -14.88 7.58 -2.08
N LEU A 75 -15.38 6.48 -2.62
CA LEU A 75 -16.81 6.23 -2.81
C LEU A 75 -17.40 5.70 -1.51
N ARG A 76 -18.41 6.39 -0.98
CA ARG A 76 -18.98 6.11 0.33
C ARG A 76 -20.47 6.34 0.36
N LEU A 77 -21.12 5.64 1.28
CA LEU A 77 -22.45 6.01 1.74
C LEU A 77 -22.36 7.35 2.49
N ASP A 78 -23.45 8.09 2.47
CA ASP A 78 -23.62 9.23 3.35
C ASP A 78 -23.53 8.81 4.82
N HIS A 79 -23.20 9.77 5.67
CA HIS A 79 -23.20 9.54 7.11
C HIS A 79 -24.64 9.51 7.65
N PHE A 80 -24.92 8.52 8.50
CA PHE A 80 -26.15 8.41 9.28
C PHE A 80 -25.82 7.71 10.60
N GLU A 81 -26.65 7.98 11.62
CA GLU A 81 -26.47 7.40 12.95
C GLU A 81 -27.16 6.05 13.09
N GLY A 82 -26.59 5.19 13.93
CA GLY A 82 -27.13 3.88 14.26
C GLY A 82 -26.79 2.78 13.25
N GLU A 83 -27.40 1.63 13.49
CA GLU A 83 -27.25 0.43 12.69
C GLU A 83 -28.44 0.31 11.72
N PHE A 84 -28.18 -0.04 10.47
CA PHE A 84 -29.23 -0.38 9.51
C PHE A 84 -29.18 -1.88 9.18
N PRO A 85 -30.02 -2.70 9.84
CA PRO A 85 -30.09 -4.13 9.56
C PRO A 85 -30.63 -4.39 8.15
N ILE A 86 -30.02 -5.36 7.48
CA ILE A 86 -30.42 -5.80 6.16
C ILE A 86 -30.66 -7.32 6.14
N THR A 87 -31.72 -7.72 5.43
CA THR A 87 -32.06 -9.13 5.22
C THR A 87 -31.89 -9.48 3.76
N GLN A 88 -31.34 -10.66 3.48
CA GLN A 88 -31.21 -11.19 2.13
C GLN A 88 -32.55 -11.23 1.39
N GLY A 89 -32.54 -10.85 0.11
CA GLY A 89 -33.71 -10.78 -0.77
C GLY A 89 -34.52 -9.49 -0.66
N GLU A 90 -34.30 -8.67 0.37
CA GLU A 90 -34.97 -7.37 0.48
C GLU A 90 -34.39 -6.34 -0.49
N SER A 91 -35.16 -5.29 -0.75
CA SER A 91 -34.71 -4.14 -1.55
C SER A 91 -34.08 -3.04 -0.69
N LEU A 92 -33.03 -2.43 -1.25
CA LEU A 92 -32.38 -1.22 -0.74
C LEU A 92 -32.20 -0.24 -1.91
N THR A 93 -32.32 1.06 -1.66
CA THR A 93 -32.09 2.08 -2.70
C THR A 93 -30.87 2.92 -2.36
N LEU A 94 -29.93 3.07 -3.31
CA LEU A 94 -28.91 4.12 -3.25
C LEU A 94 -29.34 5.32 -4.08
N THR A 95 -29.10 6.54 -3.59
CA THR A 95 -29.55 7.79 -4.20
C THR A 95 -28.46 8.87 -4.18
N THR A 96 -28.48 9.81 -5.13
CA THR A 96 -27.69 11.06 -5.04
C THR A 96 -28.39 12.17 -4.25
N GLY A 97 -29.62 11.91 -3.81
CA GLY A 97 -30.38 12.79 -2.92
C GLY A 97 -30.13 12.46 -1.45
N GLU A 98 -31.05 12.88 -0.58
CA GLU A 98 -30.92 12.68 0.87
C GLU A 98 -31.13 11.22 1.30
N THR A 99 -30.39 10.85 2.35
CA THR A 99 -30.58 9.57 3.05
C THR A 99 -31.91 9.56 3.79
N ASN A 100 -32.68 8.49 3.61
CA ASN A 100 -33.90 8.20 4.35
C ASN A 100 -33.95 6.72 4.73
N ILE A 101 -33.37 6.42 5.90
CA ILE A 101 -33.20 5.05 6.41
C ILE A 101 -34.56 4.35 6.63
N ALA A 102 -35.58 5.08 7.09
CA ALA A 102 -36.92 4.53 7.30
C ALA A 102 -37.54 3.97 5.99
N ASN A 103 -37.23 4.61 4.86
CA ASN A 103 -37.65 4.17 3.54
C ASN A 103 -36.62 3.26 2.84
N ARG A 104 -35.59 2.77 3.55
CA ARG A 104 -34.48 1.97 3.00
C ARG A 104 -33.77 2.67 1.83
N VAL A 105 -33.61 3.99 1.93
CA VAL A 105 -32.89 4.81 0.96
C VAL A 105 -31.63 5.37 1.62
N ILE A 106 -30.46 5.12 1.03
CA ILE A 106 -29.19 5.63 1.53
C ILE A 106 -28.54 6.52 0.46
N GLY A 107 -28.17 7.73 0.86
CA GLY A 107 -27.45 8.67 0.00
C GLY A 107 -26.01 8.22 -0.24
N VAL A 108 -25.43 8.68 -1.35
CA VAL A 108 -24.03 8.42 -1.69
C VAL A 108 -23.29 9.72 -1.94
N ASN A 109 -22.01 9.73 -1.57
CA ASN A 109 -21.20 10.95 -1.61
C ASN A 109 -20.75 11.37 -3.02
N HIS A 110 -20.96 10.52 -4.03
CA HIS A 110 -20.51 10.80 -5.39
C HIS A 110 -21.50 10.30 -6.46
N PRO A 111 -21.99 11.17 -7.36
CA PRO A 111 -23.00 10.79 -8.35
C PRO A 111 -22.53 9.75 -9.37
N ALA A 112 -21.22 9.65 -9.61
CA ALA A 112 -20.68 8.60 -10.48
C ALA A 112 -20.99 7.17 -10.01
N ILE A 113 -21.27 6.95 -8.72
CA ILE A 113 -21.66 5.63 -8.20
C ILE A 113 -22.92 5.13 -8.93
N ILE A 114 -23.93 5.99 -9.03
CA ILE A 114 -25.20 5.67 -9.71
C ILE A 114 -25.04 5.67 -11.23
N ALA A 115 -24.21 6.56 -11.76
CA ALA A 115 -24.03 6.70 -13.20
C ALA A 115 -23.19 5.58 -13.84
N SER A 116 -22.37 4.87 -13.06
CA SER A 116 -21.41 3.87 -13.61
C SER A 116 -21.95 2.45 -13.61
N VAL A 117 -22.92 2.12 -12.75
CA VAL A 117 -23.44 0.76 -12.62
C VAL A 117 -24.42 0.38 -13.73
N LYS A 118 -24.45 -0.91 -14.06
CA LYS A 118 -25.44 -1.51 -14.97
C LYS A 118 -26.28 -2.56 -14.26
N LYS A 119 -27.40 -2.92 -14.88
CA LYS A 119 -28.31 -3.94 -14.35
C LYS A 119 -27.55 -5.27 -14.17
N ASN A 120 -27.84 -5.98 -13.09
CA ASN A 120 -27.24 -7.24 -12.65
C ASN A 120 -25.78 -7.15 -12.16
N GLU A 121 -25.17 -5.96 -12.12
CA GLU A 121 -23.83 -5.78 -11.53
C GLU A 121 -23.88 -5.84 -10.00
N ARG A 122 -22.74 -6.14 -9.38
CA ARG A 122 -22.59 -6.18 -7.93
C ARG A 122 -22.19 -4.81 -7.39
N VAL A 123 -22.73 -4.48 -6.22
CA VAL A 123 -22.31 -3.35 -5.39
C VAL A 123 -21.91 -3.91 -4.04
N PHE A 124 -20.69 -3.62 -3.62
CA PHE A 124 -20.16 -4.03 -2.33
C PHE A 124 -20.14 -2.86 -1.36
N ILE A 125 -20.52 -3.12 -0.12
CA ILE A 125 -20.46 -2.16 0.99
C ILE A 125 -19.57 -2.74 2.10
N ASP A 126 -18.81 -1.88 2.75
CA ASP A 126 -17.95 -2.23 3.90
C ASP A 126 -16.95 -3.33 3.58
N ASP A 127 -16.07 -3.06 2.60
CA ASP A 127 -14.98 -3.94 2.18
C ASP A 127 -15.47 -5.34 1.76
N GLY A 128 -16.61 -5.40 1.06
CA GLY A 128 -17.17 -6.66 0.53
C GLY A 128 -18.01 -7.45 1.52
N ASN A 129 -18.15 -7.01 2.79
CA ASN A 129 -18.96 -7.71 3.79
C ASN A 129 -20.46 -7.75 3.44
N ILE A 130 -20.92 -6.79 2.63
CA ILE A 130 -22.29 -6.69 2.18
C ILE A 130 -22.32 -6.68 0.67
N VAL A 131 -23.02 -7.65 0.10
CA VAL A 131 -23.20 -7.84 -1.33
C VAL A 131 -24.60 -7.40 -1.72
N LEU A 132 -24.68 -6.54 -2.72
CA LEU A 132 -25.92 -6.03 -3.29
C LEU A 132 -25.91 -6.26 -4.80
N HIS A 133 -27.08 -6.49 -5.39
CA HIS A 133 -27.24 -6.71 -6.84
C HIS A 133 -28.12 -5.66 -7.46
N VAL A 134 -27.68 -5.04 -8.56
CA VAL A 134 -28.43 -3.97 -9.22
C VAL A 134 -29.66 -4.53 -9.93
N GLN A 135 -30.85 -4.16 -9.45
CA GLN A 135 -32.12 -4.58 -10.03
C GLN A 135 -32.68 -3.57 -11.04
N LYS A 136 -32.68 -2.29 -10.66
CA LYS A 136 -33.24 -1.21 -11.50
C LYS A 136 -32.42 0.06 -11.35
N ILE A 137 -32.17 0.73 -12.47
CA ILE A 137 -31.44 1.98 -12.53
C ILE A 137 -32.38 3.10 -12.98
N SER A 138 -32.24 4.26 -12.37
CA SER A 138 -32.86 5.52 -12.75
C SER A 138 -31.83 6.64 -12.65
N LYS A 139 -32.16 7.84 -13.14
CA LYS A 139 -31.20 8.96 -13.25
C LYS A 139 -30.47 9.32 -11.94
N GLN A 140 -31.13 9.14 -10.79
CA GLN A 140 -30.61 9.54 -9.48
C GLN A 140 -30.71 8.43 -8.42
N LYS A 141 -31.21 7.25 -8.78
CA LYS A 141 -31.43 6.14 -7.84
C LYS A 141 -31.14 4.81 -8.49
N ILE A 142 -30.53 3.92 -7.73
CA ILE A 142 -30.45 2.49 -8.05
C ILE A 142 -31.18 1.69 -6.98
N VAL A 143 -32.05 0.78 -7.43
CA VAL A 143 -32.70 -0.20 -6.58
C VAL A 143 -31.85 -1.46 -6.63
N LEU A 144 -31.50 -1.94 -5.45
CA LEU A 144 -30.60 -3.07 -5.22
C LEU A 144 -31.36 -4.17 -4.48
N GLU A 145 -31.07 -5.42 -4.80
CA GLU A 145 -31.43 -6.58 -4.00
C GLU A 145 -30.28 -6.92 -3.05
N ILE A 146 -30.60 -7.20 -1.79
CA ILE A 146 -29.62 -7.57 -0.77
C ILE A 146 -29.21 -9.04 -0.93
N GLY A 147 -27.93 -9.30 -1.12
CA GLY A 147 -27.37 -10.64 -1.34
C GLY A 147 -27.08 -11.42 -0.05
N ASN A 148 -26.89 -10.75 1.09
CA ASN A 148 -26.64 -11.40 2.38
C ASN A 148 -27.18 -10.59 3.56
N ASN A 149 -27.42 -11.28 4.68
CA ASN A 149 -27.78 -10.63 5.95
C ASN A 149 -26.60 -9.85 6.51
N GLY A 150 -26.88 -8.75 7.22
CA GLY A 150 -25.84 -7.93 7.83
C GLY A 150 -26.35 -6.61 8.41
N VAL A 151 -25.42 -5.70 8.67
CA VAL A 151 -25.68 -4.36 9.20
C VAL A 151 -24.87 -3.34 8.40
N ILE A 152 -25.54 -2.34 7.82
CA ILE A 152 -24.89 -1.19 7.20
C ILE A 152 -24.74 -0.07 8.23
N LEU A 153 -23.55 0.54 8.28
CA LEU A 153 -23.29 1.76 9.04
C LEU A 153 -23.11 2.95 8.10
N GLY A 154 -23.31 4.17 8.61
CA GLY A 154 -23.08 5.40 7.86
C GLY A 154 -21.60 5.61 7.48
N GLY A 155 -21.36 6.22 6.32
CA GLY A 155 -19.99 6.56 5.88
C GLY A 155 -19.13 5.38 5.39
N LYS A 156 -19.71 4.17 5.28
CA LYS A 156 -19.00 2.97 4.81
C LYS A 156 -18.62 3.07 3.33
N GLY A 157 -17.51 2.40 2.98
CA GLY A 157 -16.99 2.35 1.61
C GLY A 157 -17.93 1.62 0.66
N ILE A 158 -17.90 2.03 -0.60
CA ILE A 158 -18.62 1.39 -1.70
C ILE A 158 -17.60 0.96 -2.76
N ASN A 159 -17.69 -0.30 -3.19
CA ASN A 159 -16.90 -0.84 -4.29
C ASN A 159 -17.84 -1.32 -5.40
N LEU A 160 -17.45 -1.05 -6.65
CA LEU A 160 -18.19 -1.43 -7.86
C LEU A 160 -17.26 -2.26 -8.75
N PRO A 161 -17.05 -3.55 -8.44
CA PRO A 161 -16.05 -4.39 -9.12
C PRO A 161 -16.35 -4.65 -10.60
N ASP A 162 -17.63 -4.51 -10.99
CA ASP A 162 -18.10 -4.81 -12.34
C ASP A 162 -18.22 -3.55 -13.22
N SER A 163 -18.03 -2.35 -12.64
CA SER A 163 -18.30 -1.07 -13.30
C SER A 163 -17.01 -0.26 -13.55
N ASP A 164 -16.90 0.34 -14.73
CA ASP A 164 -15.87 1.35 -15.05
C ASP A 164 -16.28 2.71 -14.47
N ILE A 165 -15.66 3.11 -13.35
CA ILE A 165 -15.97 4.37 -12.68
C ILE A 165 -15.07 5.49 -13.22
N ARG A 166 -15.66 6.36 -14.04
CA ARG A 166 -14.93 7.49 -14.66
C ARG A 166 -14.88 8.72 -13.75
N ILE A 167 -14.12 8.61 -12.67
CA ILE A 167 -13.75 9.73 -11.79
C ILE A 167 -12.25 10.00 -11.88
N PRO A 168 -11.76 11.23 -11.65
CA PRO A 168 -10.33 11.48 -11.57
C PRO A 168 -9.67 10.69 -10.43
N THR A 169 -8.49 10.12 -10.66
CA THR A 169 -7.69 9.41 -9.66
C THR A 169 -7.21 10.35 -8.57
N ILE A 170 -6.87 11.59 -8.94
CA ILE A 170 -6.37 12.62 -8.02
C ILE A 170 -7.47 13.64 -7.77
N THR A 171 -7.94 13.71 -6.52
CA THR A 171 -8.96 14.69 -6.11
C THR A 171 -8.34 16.05 -5.77
N LYS A 172 -9.18 17.08 -5.60
CA LYS A 172 -8.74 18.40 -5.12
C LYS A 172 -8.03 18.32 -3.76
N LYS A 173 -8.48 17.44 -2.87
CA LYS A 173 -7.83 17.20 -1.58
C LYS A 173 -6.45 16.58 -1.78
N ASP A 174 -6.36 15.57 -2.65
CA ASP A 174 -5.10 14.88 -2.93
C ASP A 174 -4.03 15.82 -3.48
N ILE A 175 -4.39 16.84 -4.27
CA ILE A 175 -3.46 17.87 -4.73
C ILE A 175 -2.82 18.64 -3.56
N GLU A 176 -3.61 19.02 -2.55
CA GLU A 176 -3.09 19.71 -1.35
C GLU A 176 -2.29 18.76 -0.45
N ASP A 177 -2.67 17.48 -0.39
CA ASP A 177 -1.91 16.45 0.34
C ASP A 177 -0.54 16.21 -0.32
N ILE A 178 -0.47 16.12 -1.66
CA ILE A 178 0.78 16.00 -2.44
C ILE A 178 1.68 17.21 -2.21
N LYS A 179 1.12 18.42 -2.27
CA LYS A 179 1.84 19.66 -1.96
C LYS A 179 2.39 19.64 -0.54
N THR A 180 1.60 19.16 0.43
CA THR A 180 2.04 19.01 1.83
C THR A 180 3.18 18.01 1.94
N ALA A 181 3.12 16.88 1.25
CA ALA A 181 4.22 15.90 1.19
C ALA A 181 5.52 16.53 0.66
N CYS A 182 5.43 17.35 -0.40
CA CYS A 182 6.57 18.07 -0.97
C CYS A 182 7.16 19.06 0.05
N VAL A 183 6.33 19.90 0.67
CA VAL A 183 6.74 20.88 1.69
C VAL A 183 7.38 20.19 2.90
N CYS A 184 6.78 19.08 3.33
CA CYS A 184 7.30 18.26 4.42
C CYS A 184 8.60 17.54 4.04
N LYS A 185 9.01 17.51 2.76
CA LYS A 185 10.12 16.70 2.25
C LYS A 185 9.94 15.24 2.63
N ALA A 186 8.76 14.69 2.35
CA ALA A 186 8.54 13.24 2.40
C ALA A 186 9.43 12.55 1.35
N ASP A 187 9.67 11.26 1.52
CA ASP A 187 10.50 10.46 0.62
C ASP A 187 9.64 9.81 -0.48
N PHE A 188 8.45 9.36 -0.09
CA PHE A 188 7.52 8.62 -0.95
C PHE A 188 6.11 9.22 -0.91
N ILE A 189 5.40 9.11 -2.03
CA ILE A 189 3.97 9.32 -2.14
C ILE A 189 3.34 8.03 -2.66
N ALA A 190 2.46 7.41 -1.89
CA ALA A 190 1.65 6.29 -2.36
C ALA A 190 0.33 6.83 -2.93
N LEU A 191 0.08 6.55 -4.21
CA LEU A 191 -1.09 7.00 -4.94
C LEU A 191 -2.16 5.91 -4.91
N SER A 192 -3.32 6.19 -4.30
CA SER A 192 -4.47 5.27 -4.26
C SER A 192 -5.27 5.29 -5.56
N PHE A 193 -6.07 4.25 -5.79
CA PHE A 193 -6.99 4.13 -6.93
C PHE A 193 -6.31 4.27 -8.31
N VAL A 194 -5.02 3.92 -8.41
CA VAL A 194 -4.33 3.88 -9.71
C VAL A 194 -5.06 2.90 -10.62
N ARG A 195 -5.32 3.32 -11.85
CA ARG A 195 -5.93 2.49 -12.90
C ARG A 195 -5.04 2.38 -14.12
N SER A 196 -4.14 3.34 -14.34
CA SER A 196 -3.27 3.37 -15.50
C SER A 196 -1.92 4.05 -15.25
N GLY A 197 -0.99 3.89 -16.19
CA GLY A 197 0.27 4.63 -16.22
C GLY A 197 0.09 6.16 -16.27
N ASP A 198 -0.99 6.65 -16.89
CA ASP A 198 -1.28 8.09 -16.98
C ASP A 198 -1.53 8.73 -15.61
N ASP A 199 -2.13 7.98 -14.68
CA ASP A 199 -2.33 8.43 -13.29
C ASP A 199 -0.99 8.72 -12.59
N ILE A 200 0.03 7.90 -12.89
CA ILE A 200 1.38 8.06 -12.37
C ILE A 200 2.03 9.31 -12.95
N ILE A 201 1.88 9.54 -14.26
CA ILE A 201 2.39 10.74 -14.93
C ILE A 201 1.74 12.00 -14.37
N GLU A 202 0.43 11.97 -14.09
CA GLU A 202 -0.28 13.09 -13.47
C GLU A 202 0.28 13.41 -12.08
N ALA A 203 0.46 12.40 -11.22
CA ALA A 203 1.05 12.57 -9.90
C ALA A 203 2.49 13.13 -9.98
N GLN A 204 3.31 12.62 -10.90
CA GLN A 204 4.68 13.12 -11.12
C GLN A 204 4.69 14.59 -11.57
N LYS A 205 3.76 15.00 -12.44
CA LYS A 205 3.60 16.40 -12.85
C LYS A 205 3.25 17.29 -11.67
N LEU A 206 2.35 16.84 -10.78
CA LEU A 206 1.99 17.58 -9.56
C LEU A 206 3.17 17.70 -8.59
N VAL A 207 3.91 16.62 -8.35
CA VAL A 207 5.13 16.65 -7.52
C VAL A 207 6.13 17.67 -8.06
N LYS A 208 6.43 17.63 -9.35
CA LYS A 208 7.33 18.61 -10.01
C LYS A 208 6.80 20.04 -9.91
N LYS A 209 5.50 20.24 -10.13
CA LYS A 209 4.84 21.56 -10.02
C LYS A 209 5.04 22.19 -8.64
N TYR A 210 5.04 21.39 -7.58
CA TYR A 210 5.26 21.87 -6.21
C TYR A 210 6.74 21.82 -5.77
N GLY A 211 7.67 21.66 -6.72
CA GLY A 211 9.11 21.65 -6.45
C GLY A 211 9.57 20.42 -5.66
N GLY A 212 8.73 19.37 -5.62
CA GLY A 212 9.06 18.10 -5.02
C GLY A 212 9.76 17.16 -5.99
N ASP A 213 10.24 16.07 -5.43
CA ASP A 213 11.01 15.04 -6.11
C ASP A 213 10.66 13.63 -5.61
N GLN A 214 9.61 13.51 -4.78
CA GLN A 214 9.14 12.29 -4.12
C GLN A 214 8.97 11.13 -5.10
N HIS A 215 9.34 9.93 -4.65
CA HIS A 215 9.10 8.71 -5.40
C HIS A 215 7.62 8.31 -5.33
N ILE A 216 7.02 7.98 -6.47
CA ILE A 216 5.62 7.57 -6.56
C ILE A 216 5.50 6.05 -6.44
N ILE A 217 4.77 5.61 -5.42
CA ILE A 217 4.37 4.22 -5.21
C ILE A 217 2.94 4.04 -5.71
N ALA A 218 2.73 3.24 -6.76
CA ALA A 218 1.39 2.94 -7.25
C ALA A 218 0.70 1.92 -6.36
N LYS A 219 -0.48 2.24 -5.80
CA LYS A 219 -1.28 1.27 -5.04
C LYS A 219 -2.17 0.50 -6.00
N LEU A 220 -1.93 -0.81 -6.07
CA LEU A 220 -2.66 -1.75 -6.91
C LEU A 220 -3.90 -2.22 -6.15
N GLU A 221 -4.99 -1.49 -6.36
CA GLU A 221 -6.27 -1.65 -5.66
C GLU A 221 -7.41 -2.00 -6.62
N LYS A 222 -7.24 -1.70 -7.91
CA LYS A 222 -8.29 -1.74 -8.92
C LYS A 222 -7.99 -2.81 -9.97
N LYS A 223 -9.03 -3.41 -10.55
CA LYS A 223 -8.88 -4.39 -11.64
C LYS A 223 -8.10 -3.80 -12.81
N GLU A 224 -8.42 -2.57 -13.18
CA GLU A 224 -7.77 -1.82 -14.26
C GLU A 224 -6.26 -1.66 -14.02
N SER A 225 -5.84 -1.53 -12.76
CA SER A 225 -4.42 -1.47 -12.40
C SER A 225 -3.67 -2.76 -12.68
N ILE A 226 -4.37 -3.90 -12.69
CA ILE A 226 -3.82 -5.20 -13.04
C ILE A 226 -3.78 -5.38 -14.56
N ASP A 227 -4.78 -4.85 -15.25
CA ASP A 227 -4.85 -4.87 -16.72
C ASP A 227 -3.76 -3.97 -17.34
N ASP A 228 -3.43 -2.82 -16.74
CA ASP A 228 -2.39 -1.88 -17.19
C ASP A 228 -1.07 -1.97 -16.38
N ILE A 229 -0.82 -3.12 -15.75
CA ILE A 229 0.26 -3.26 -14.77
C ILE A 229 1.65 -2.95 -15.33
N ASP A 230 1.92 -3.30 -16.60
CA ASP A 230 3.23 -3.10 -17.22
C ASP A 230 3.57 -1.61 -17.37
N ASN A 231 2.59 -0.78 -17.80
CA ASN A 231 2.77 0.66 -17.92
C ASN A 231 2.91 1.31 -16.54
N ILE A 232 2.12 0.87 -15.56
CA ILE A 232 2.23 1.32 -14.17
C ILE A 232 3.62 1.01 -13.61
N MET A 233 4.14 -0.20 -13.82
CA MET A 233 5.47 -0.61 -13.37
C MET A 233 6.58 0.21 -14.04
N LEU A 234 6.45 0.48 -15.34
CA LEU A 234 7.42 1.27 -16.09
C LEU A 234 7.54 2.70 -15.54
N LEU A 235 6.39 3.33 -15.29
CA LEU A 235 6.28 4.75 -14.96
C LEU A 235 6.38 5.06 -13.46
N SER A 236 6.04 4.12 -12.57
CA SER A 236 6.14 4.31 -11.12
C SER A 236 7.57 4.12 -10.60
N ASP A 237 7.84 4.60 -9.39
CA ASP A 237 9.10 4.32 -8.70
C ASP A 237 9.05 3.02 -7.90
N GLY A 238 7.84 2.53 -7.59
CA GLY A 238 7.56 1.29 -6.88
C GLY A 238 6.06 1.01 -6.86
N VAL A 239 5.68 -0.14 -6.30
CA VAL A 239 4.27 -0.57 -6.23
C VAL A 239 3.90 -1.06 -4.84
N MET A 240 2.60 -0.99 -4.52
CA MET A 240 2.03 -1.51 -3.28
C MET A 240 0.85 -2.42 -3.61
N VAL A 241 0.92 -3.67 -3.18
CA VAL A 241 -0.21 -4.62 -3.22
C VAL A 241 -1.12 -4.34 -2.04
N ALA A 242 -2.24 -3.66 -2.29
CA ALA A 242 -3.23 -3.31 -1.28
C ALA A 242 -4.32 -4.40 -1.23
N ARG A 243 -4.04 -5.43 -0.43
CA ARG A 243 -4.79 -6.71 -0.45
C ARG A 243 -6.25 -6.58 -0.04
N GLY A 244 -6.55 -5.71 0.93
CA GLY A 244 -7.92 -5.42 1.35
C GLY A 244 -8.76 -4.91 0.18
N ASP A 245 -8.35 -3.81 -0.43
CA ASP A 245 -9.08 -3.19 -1.54
C ASP A 245 -9.09 -4.09 -2.79
N LEU A 246 -7.95 -4.66 -3.16
CA LEU A 246 -7.83 -5.53 -4.34
C LEU A 246 -8.65 -6.82 -4.21
N GLY A 247 -8.73 -7.38 -2.99
CA GLY A 247 -9.54 -8.57 -2.70
C GLY A 247 -11.04 -8.33 -2.71
N VAL A 248 -11.47 -7.06 -2.70
CA VAL A 248 -12.88 -6.68 -2.91
C VAL A 248 -13.20 -6.50 -4.39
N GLU A 249 -12.22 -6.05 -5.17
CA GLU A 249 -12.37 -5.76 -6.60
C GLU A 249 -12.25 -7.02 -7.48
N LEU A 250 -11.50 -8.02 -7.04
CA LEU A 250 -11.26 -9.29 -7.74
C LEU A 250 -11.75 -10.49 -6.91
N PRO A 251 -11.95 -11.68 -7.52
CA PRO A 251 -12.20 -12.89 -6.76
C PRO A 251 -11.10 -13.12 -5.71
N PHE A 252 -11.47 -13.18 -4.43
CA PHE A 252 -10.52 -13.16 -3.32
C PHE A 252 -9.59 -14.40 -3.33
N GLU A 253 -10.03 -15.51 -3.91
CA GLU A 253 -9.25 -16.72 -4.12
C GLU A 253 -8.07 -16.54 -5.09
N GLU A 254 -8.13 -15.54 -5.98
CA GLU A 254 -7.05 -15.22 -6.92
C GLU A 254 -5.95 -14.36 -6.27
N LEU A 255 -6.27 -13.68 -5.17
CA LEU A 255 -5.40 -12.69 -4.52
C LEU A 255 -4.00 -13.23 -4.17
N PRO A 256 -3.83 -14.46 -3.63
CA PRO A 256 -2.50 -15.00 -3.34
C PRO A 256 -1.64 -15.19 -4.60
N GLN A 257 -2.25 -15.61 -5.71
CA GLN A 257 -1.56 -15.81 -6.98
C GLN A 257 -1.18 -14.47 -7.61
N LEU A 258 -2.10 -13.50 -7.56
CA LEU A 258 -1.89 -12.16 -8.06
C LEU A 258 -0.79 -11.42 -7.29
N GLN A 259 -0.76 -11.51 -5.96
CA GLN A 259 0.34 -10.97 -5.15
C GLN A 259 1.70 -11.50 -5.63
N LYS A 260 1.83 -12.83 -5.81
CA LYS A 260 3.07 -13.44 -6.32
C LYS A 260 3.45 -12.92 -7.70
N LYS A 261 2.48 -12.80 -8.60
CA LYS A 261 2.68 -12.26 -9.95
C LYS A 261 3.19 -10.82 -9.89
N ILE A 262 2.54 -9.96 -9.10
CA ILE A 262 2.92 -8.55 -8.93
C ILE A 262 4.33 -8.44 -8.35
N ILE A 263 4.65 -9.18 -7.29
CA ILE A 263 5.98 -9.15 -6.67
C ILE A 263 7.04 -9.63 -7.67
N THR A 264 6.74 -10.67 -8.44
CA THR A 264 7.66 -11.17 -9.47
C THR A 264 7.90 -10.14 -10.56
N LEU A 265 6.85 -9.46 -11.01
CA LEU A 265 6.93 -8.42 -12.03
C LEU A 265 7.68 -7.18 -11.51
N ALA A 266 7.38 -6.71 -10.30
CA ALA A 266 8.09 -5.60 -9.68
C ALA A 266 9.59 -5.88 -9.55
N ASN A 267 9.93 -7.08 -9.08
CA ASN A 267 11.31 -7.56 -9.03
C ASN A 267 11.92 -7.62 -10.44
N TYR A 268 11.18 -8.08 -11.45
CA TYR A 268 11.67 -8.07 -12.84
C TYR A 268 11.99 -6.65 -13.35
N HIS A 269 11.17 -5.66 -13.02
CA HIS A 269 11.37 -4.26 -13.39
C HIS A 269 12.29 -3.46 -12.45
N HIS A 270 12.95 -4.11 -11.47
CA HIS A 270 13.76 -3.45 -10.46
C HIS A 270 13.01 -2.37 -9.64
N LYS A 271 11.72 -2.62 -9.38
CA LYS A 271 10.83 -1.72 -8.63
C LYS A 271 10.62 -2.25 -7.22
N PRO A 272 10.84 -1.43 -6.17
CA PRO A 272 10.46 -1.79 -4.82
C PRO A 272 8.97 -2.15 -4.72
N VAL A 273 8.68 -3.28 -4.09
CA VAL A 273 7.30 -3.75 -3.86
C VAL A 273 6.96 -3.82 -2.38
N ILE A 274 5.80 -3.28 -2.03
CA ILE A 274 5.23 -3.28 -0.69
C ILE A 274 4.03 -4.21 -0.68
N VAL A 275 3.96 -5.14 0.28
CA VAL A 275 2.71 -5.86 0.58
C VAL A 275 2.04 -5.20 1.78
N ALA A 276 0.78 -4.80 1.61
CA ALA A 276 0.03 -3.98 2.53
C ALA A 276 -1.30 -4.62 2.95
N THR A 277 -1.83 -4.14 4.09
CA THR A 277 -3.10 -4.53 4.73
C THR A 277 -3.15 -5.99 5.20
N GLN A 278 -3.97 -6.30 6.21
CA GLN A 278 -4.21 -7.67 6.68
C GLN A 278 -2.95 -8.48 7.02
N MET A 279 -1.85 -7.84 7.45
CA MET A 279 -0.61 -8.54 7.76
C MET A 279 -0.66 -9.17 9.16
N LEU A 280 -0.93 -8.36 10.19
CA LEU A 280 -0.99 -8.79 11.60
C LEU A 280 -2.23 -8.20 12.29
N GLU A 281 -3.37 -8.18 11.59
CA GLU A 281 -4.61 -7.50 11.97
C GLU A 281 -5.10 -7.84 13.40
N SER A 282 -4.98 -9.11 13.82
CA SER A 282 -5.35 -9.57 15.16
C SER A 282 -4.59 -8.83 16.26
N MET A 283 -3.39 -8.33 15.96
CA MET A 283 -2.54 -7.63 16.93
C MET A 283 -3.00 -6.22 17.26
N ARG A 284 -4.04 -5.72 16.58
CA ARG A 284 -4.79 -4.54 17.05
C ARG A 284 -5.40 -4.79 18.43
N PHE A 285 -5.85 -6.02 18.67
CA PHE A 285 -6.64 -6.39 19.85
C PHE A 285 -5.94 -7.38 20.78
N ALA A 286 -4.95 -8.12 20.28
CA ALA A 286 -4.21 -9.13 21.04
C ALA A 286 -2.68 -8.89 21.01
N PRO A 287 -1.93 -9.29 22.04
CA PRO A 287 -0.48 -9.12 22.08
C PRO A 287 0.29 -10.12 21.20
N ARG A 288 -0.42 -11.04 20.51
CA ARG A 288 0.17 -12.08 19.66
C ARG A 288 -0.65 -12.23 18.37
N ALA A 289 0.06 -12.42 17.26
CA ALA A 289 -0.53 -12.77 15.97
C ALA A 289 -1.01 -14.22 15.95
N THR A 290 -1.94 -14.49 15.05
CA THR A 290 -2.40 -15.84 14.71
C THR A 290 -1.35 -16.60 13.88
N ARG A 291 -1.46 -17.93 13.81
CA ARG A 291 -0.57 -18.74 12.96
C ARG A 291 -0.74 -18.42 11.47
N ALA A 292 -1.95 -18.08 11.05
CA ALA A 292 -2.26 -17.71 9.67
C ALA A 292 -1.53 -16.42 9.26
N GLU A 293 -1.62 -15.38 10.08
CA GLU A 293 -0.92 -14.10 9.84
C GLU A 293 0.60 -14.24 9.83
N ILE A 294 1.16 -15.07 10.72
CA ILE A 294 2.59 -15.37 10.72
C ILE A 294 3.01 -16.04 9.40
N ASN A 295 2.21 -16.99 8.92
CA ASN A 295 2.47 -17.66 7.64
C ASN A 295 2.32 -16.72 6.45
N ASP A 296 1.36 -15.80 6.51
CA ASP A 296 1.12 -14.79 5.48
C ASP A 296 2.31 -13.83 5.34
N VAL A 297 2.78 -13.26 6.45
CA VAL A 297 4.01 -12.44 6.48
C VAL A 297 5.21 -13.24 5.95
N ALA A 298 5.37 -14.49 6.38
CA ALA A 298 6.49 -15.33 5.93
C ALA A 298 6.42 -15.60 4.43
N THR A 299 5.23 -15.82 3.87
CA THR A 299 5.03 -16.08 2.45
C THR A 299 5.39 -14.86 1.61
N ALA A 300 4.99 -13.65 2.03
CA ALA A 300 5.41 -12.42 1.36
C ALA A 300 6.94 -12.27 1.33
N VAL A 301 7.64 -12.66 2.42
CA VAL A 301 9.11 -12.67 2.47
C VAL A 301 9.70 -13.73 1.53
N PHE A 302 9.13 -14.94 1.49
CA PHE A 302 9.56 -16.00 0.56
C PHE A 302 9.36 -15.61 -0.91
N ASP A 303 8.38 -14.75 -1.18
CA ASP A 303 8.12 -14.19 -2.49
C ASP A 303 9.06 -13.03 -2.86
N TYR A 304 9.99 -12.66 -1.97
CA TYR A 304 10.97 -11.59 -2.15
C TYR A 304 10.33 -10.19 -2.18
N VAL A 305 9.42 -9.93 -1.25
CA VAL A 305 8.92 -8.57 -1.03
C VAL A 305 10.01 -7.67 -0.43
N ASP A 306 10.12 -6.42 -0.90
CA ASP A 306 11.02 -5.43 -0.31
C ASP A 306 10.55 -4.95 1.05
N ALA A 307 9.23 -4.73 1.19
CA ALA A 307 8.65 -4.21 2.41
C ALA A 307 7.27 -4.79 2.74
N VAL A 308 7.01 -4.92 4.03
CA VAL A 308 5.68 -5.26 4.58
C VAL A 308 5.14 -4.09 5.39
N MET A 309 3.84 -3.83 5.31
CA MET A 309 3.22 -2.64 5.91
C MET A 309 2.19 -2.98 6.98
N LEU A 310 2.32 -2.28 8.11
CA LEU A 310 1.36 -2.26 9.22
C LEU A 310 0.46 -1.02 9.11
N SER A 311 -0.84 -1.24 9.21
CA SER A 311 -1.91 -0.25 9.08
C SER A 311 -2.46 0.13 10.46
N ALA A 312 -3.66 -0.35 10.80
CA ALA A 312 -4.32 -0.03 12.07
C ALA A 312 -3.57 -0.62 13.27
N GLU A 313 -2.81 -1.69 13.07
CA GLU A 313 -2.00 -2.36 14.09
C GLU A 313 -1.05 -1.39 14.82
N THR A 314 -0.47 -0.43 14.10
CA THR A 314 0.43 0.59 14.68
C THR A 314 -0.23 1.96 14.85
N ALA A 315 -1.22 2.29 14.04
CA ALA A 315 -1.87 3.60 14.09
C ALA A 315 -2.81 3.74 15.29
N THR A 316 -3.65 2.72 15.53
CA THR A 316 -4.72 2.76 16.55
C THR A 316 -4.79 1.50 17.42
N GLY A 317 -3.99 0.47 17.13
CA GLY A 317 -3.93 -0.78 17.86
C GLY A 317 -3.42 -0.64 19.29
N LYS A 318 -3.77 -1.62 20.14
CA LYS A 318 -3.37 -1.68 21.55
C LYS A 318 -1.90 -2.09 21.76
N TYR A 319 -1.31 -2.79 20.79
CA TYR A 319 0.01 -3.42 20.91
C TYR A 319 1.00 -3.01 19.79
N PRO A 320 1.18 -1.70 19.51
CA PRO A 320 1.94 -1.26 18.33
C PRO A 320 3.41 -1.71 18.37
N LEU A 321 4.04 -1.74 19.55
CA LEU A 321 5.44 -2.14 19.69
C LEU A 321 5.63 -3.65 19.50
N GLU A 322 4.73 -4.45 20.08
CA GLU A 322 4.72 -5.91 19.97
C GLU A 322 4.47 -6.34 18.53
N THR A 323 3.58 -5.65 17.81
CA THR A 323 3.34 -5.88 16.38
C THR A 323 4.61 -5.70 15.57
N VAL A 324 5.33 -4.58 15.75
CA VAL A 324 6.59 -4.34 15.03
C VAL A 324 7.65 -5.39 15.37
N LYS A 325 7.80 -5.74 16.66
CA LYS A 325 8.73 -6.80 17.09
C LYS A 325 8.39 -8.15 16.48
N THR A 326 7.10 -8.46 16.36
CA THR A 326 6.61 -9.70 15.76
C THR A 326 6.93 -9.73 14.28
N MET A 327 6.56 -8.67 13.54
CA MET A 327 6.88 -8.50 12.12
C MET A 327 8.38 -8.65 11.84
N ALA A 328 9.22 -7.96 12.62
CA ALA A 328 10.67 -8.01 12.47
C ALA A 328 11.24 -9.41 12.73
N ARG A 329 10.71 -10.13 13.72
CA ARG A 329 11.14 -11.49 14.05
C ARG A 329 10.75 -12.49 12.97
N VAL A 330 9.54 -12.38 12.44
CA VAL A 330 9.06 -13.25 11.35
C VAL A 330 9.92 -13.01 10.11
N ALA A 331 10.08 -11.75 9.69
CA ALA A 331 10.93 -11.40 8.54
C ALA A 331 12.34 -11.97 8.68
N LEU A 332 13.00 -11.70 9.82
CA LEU A 332 14.36 -12.19 10.07
C LEU A 332 14.46 -13.71 10.07
N LYS A 333 13.43 -14.42 10.56
CA LYS A 333 13.43 -15.88 10.59
C LYS A 333 13.18 -16.46 9.21
N SER A 334 12.25 -15.90 8.43
CA SER A 334 11.90 -16.33 7.08
C SER A 334 13.05 -16.09 6.09
N GLU A 335 13.77 -14.98 6.21
CA GLU A 335 14.95 -14.67 5.40
C GLU A 335 16.03 -15.78 5.46
N LYS A 336 16.14 -16.51 6.58
CA LYS A 336 17.12 -17.61 6.74
C LYS A 336 16.77 -18.86 5.92
N PHE A 337 15.51 -19.03 5.55
CA PHE A 337 15.02 -20.19 4.80
C PHE A 337 14.70 -19.84 3.34
N THR A 338 14.88 -18.58 2.96
CA THR A 338 14.72 -18.16 1.57
C THR A 338 15.88 -18.76 0.76
N LYS A 339 15.59 -19.76 -0.07
CA LYS A 339 16.59 -20.32 -1.00
C LYS A 339 17.07 -19.20 -1.93
N ARG A 340 18.27 -19.28 -2.48
CA ARG A 340 18.72 -18.29 -3.47
C ARG A 340 17.77 -18.34 -4.67
N LYS A 341 17.15 -17.21 -5.03
CA LYS A 341 16.47 -17.10 -6.33
C LYS A 341 17.58 -17.23 -7.38
N HIS A 342 17.56 -18.29 -8.18
CA HIS A 342 18.23 -18.21 -9.47
C HIS A 342 17.43 -17.17 -10.26
N VAL A 343 17.95 -15.94 -10.31
CA VAL A 343 17.44 -14.93 -11.23
C VAL A 343 17.85 -15.44 -12.60
N ASP A 344 16.93 -16.09 -13.32
CA ASP A 344 17.20 -16.54 -14.67
C ASP A 344 17.70 -15.35 -15.49
N ALA A 345 18.84 -15.58 -16.13
CA ALA A 345 19.67 -14.57 -16.76
C ALA A 345 19.06 -13.97 -18.05
N HIS A 346 17.79 -14.20 -18.31
CA HIS A 346 17.03 -13.58 -19.39
C HIS A 346 16.41 -12.28 -18.89
N LEU A 347 17.28 -11.33 -18.53
CA LEU A 347 16.85 -9.94 -18.54
C LEU A 347 16.61 -9.54 -19.98
N ASP A 348 15.40 -9.09 -20.27
CA ASP A 348 15.13 -8.44 -21.53
C ASP A 348 16.01 -7.19 -21.63
N GLN A 349 16.86 -7.14 -22.67
CA GLN A 349 17.82 -6.05 -22.89
C GLN A 349 17.13 -4.69 -22.95
N HIS A 350 15.84 -4.67 -23.32
CA HIS A 350 15.03 -3.47 -23.42
C HIS A 350 14.68 -2.80 -22.06
N LEU A 351 14.87 -3.48 -20.92
CA LEU A 351 14.59 -2.93 -19.59
C LEU A 351 15.84 -2.42 -18.85
N ILE A 352 17.01 -2.58 -19.46
CA ILE A 352 18.29 -2.24 -18.84
C ILE A 352 18.56 -0.74 -19.00
N ARG A 353 18.23 0.06 -17.97
CA ARG A 353 18.54 1.50 -17.94
C ARG A 353 20.04 1.83 -18.03
N SER A 354 20.92 0.88 -17.65
CA SER A 354 22.38 0.99 -17.77
C SER A 354 23.01 -0.40 -17.85
N GLU A 355 23.45 -0.80 -19.04
CA GLU A 355 24.03 -2.13 -19.29
C GLU A 355 25.26 -2.40 -18.41
N LEU A 356 26.11 -1.39 -18.24
CA LEU A 356 27.32 -1.52 -17.44
C LEU A 356 27.03 -1.69 -15.94
N THR A 357 26.17 -0.85 -15.37
CA THR A 357 25.83 -0.94 -13.94
C THR A 357 25.17 -2.26 -13.61
N HIS A 358 24.31 -2.75 -14.53
CA HIS A 358 23.66 -4.03 -14.39
C HIS A 358 24.66 -5.19 -14.49
N ALA A 359 25.56 -5.17 -15.47
CA ALA A 359 26.60 -6.19 -15.64
C ALA A 359 27.53 -6.27 -14.42
N ILE A 360 27.90 -5.13 -13.84
CA ILE A 360 28.69 -5.06 -12.61
C ILE A 360 27.91 -5.65 -11.43
N ALA A 361 26.64 -5.26 -11.24
CA ALA A 361 25.80 -5.78 -10.16
C ALA A 361 25.65 -7.31 -10.26
N LYS A 362 25.43 -7.83 -11.47
CA LYS A 362 25.33 -9.27 -11.75
C LYS A 362 26.65 -10.00 -11.46
N SER A 363 27.78 -9.42 -11.86
CA SER A 363 29.10 -9.98 -11.59
C SER A 363 29.38 -10.05 -10.09
N VAL A 364 29.09 -8.97 -9.36
CA VAL A 364 29.23 -8.92 -7.90
C VAL A 364 28.33 -9.93 -7.20
N SER A 365 27.11 -10.18 -7.71
CA SER A 365 26.24 -11.23 -7.16
C SER A 365 26.77 -12.64 -7.47
N SER A 366 27.28 -12.87 -8.67
CA SER A 366 27.74 -14.19 -9.13
C SER A 366 29.03 -14.64 -8.46
N LEU A 367 29.99 -13.73 -8.30
CA LEU A 367 31.30 -13.98 -7.65
C LEU A 367 31.18 -14.42 -6.17
N GLN A 368 29.99 -14.30 -5.57
CA GLN A 368 29.77 -14.68 -4.17
C GLN A 368 29.77 -16.18 -3.92
N ALA A 369 29.54 -17.01 -4.95
CA ALA A 369 29.72 -18.45 -4.79
C ALA A 369 31.20 -18.81 -4.53
N GLU A 370 32.12 -17.93 -4.91
CA GLU A 370 33.56 -18.16 -4.87
C GLU A 370 34.24 -17.46 -3.69
N PHE A 371 33.65 -16.40 -3.13
CA PHE A 371 34.25 -15.60 -2.05
C PHE A 371 33.31 -15.42 -0.84
N GLU A 372 33.80 -15.66 0.38
CA GLU A 372 33.10 -15.48 1.67
C GLU A 372 32.89 -14.00 2.08
N ALA A 373 32.47 -13.15 1.14
CA ALA A 373 32.20 -11.74 1.44
C ALA A 373 31.05 -11.61 2.45
N LYS A 374 31.22 -10.76 3.46
CA LYS A 374 30.20 -10.50 4.51
C LYS A 374 29.24 -9.35 4.17
N ALA A 375 29.65 -8.43 3.30
CA ALA A 375 28.88 -7.25 2.92
C ALA A 375 29.27 -6.77 1.52
N ILE A 376 28.35 -6.03 0.87
CA ILE A 376 28.54 -5.34 -0.40
C ILE A 376 28.39 -3.84 -0.15
N PHE A 377 29.41 -3.06 -0.47
CA PHE A 377 29.35 -1.60 -0.38
C PHE A 377 28.99 -1.02 -1.74
N ALA A 378 27.85 -0.34 -1.82
CA ALA A 378 27.35 0.28 -3.03
C ALA A 378 27.44 1.80 -2.91
N PHE A 379 28.43 2.41 -3.55
CA PHE A 379 28.54 3.86 -3.66
C PHE A 379 27.49 4.37 -4.67
N THR A 380 26.65 5.31 -4.24
CA THR A 380 25.54 5.79 -5.05
C THR A 380 25.13 7.20 -4.65
N SER A 381 24.77 8.04 -5.62
CA SER A 381 24.22 9.38 -5.39
C SER A 381 22.69 9.43 -5.53
N SER A 382 22.10 8.45 -6.22
CA SER A 382 20.65 8.38 -6.50
C SER A 382 19.96 7.17 -5.88
N GLY A 383 20.70 6.27 -5.24
CA GLY A 383 20.20 4.98 -4.77
C GLY A 383 20.17 3.87 -5.84
N PHE A 384 20.27 4.20 -7.13
CA PHE A 384 20.08 3.25 -8.23
C PHE A 384 20.97 2.00 -8.15
N THR A 385 22.29 2.16 -7.93
CA THR A 385 23.23 1.03 -7.79
C THR A 385 22.86 0.10 -6.64
N ALA A 386 22.48 0.67 -5.49
CA ALA A 386 22.08 -0.11 -4.32
C ALA A 386 20.78 -0.88 -4.58
N GLY A 387 19.82 -0.25 -5.28
CA GLY A 387 18.57 -0.90 -5.71
C GLY A 387 18.81 -2.06 -6.67
N LEU A 388 19.64 -1.87 -7.69
CA LEU A 388 20.00 -2.93 -8.64
C LEU A 388 20.65 -4.13 -7.93
N ILE A 389 21.61 -3.90 -7.04
CA ILE A 389 22.26 -4.97 -6.28
C ILE A 389 21.26 -5.66 -5.35
N SER A 390 20.41 -4.90 -4.65
CA SER A 390 19.38 -5.44 -3.77
C SER A 390 18.42 -6.38 -4.50
N ASN A 391 18.05 -6.03 -5.73
CA ASN A 391 17.12 -6.80 -6.56
C ASN A 391 17.71 -8.12 -7.10
N LEU A 392 19.01 -8.34 -6.93
CA LEU A 392 19.63 -9.64 -7.18
C LEU A 392 19.60 -10.56 -5.94
N PHE A 393 18.97 -10.09 -4.86
CA PHE A 393 18.79 -10.78 -3.59
C PHE A 393 20.07 -11.42 -3.04
N PRO A 394 21.20 -10.67 -2.94
CA PRO A 394 22.43 -11.22 -2.41
C PRO A 394 22.23 -11.68 -0.96
N PRO A 395 22.81 -12.83 -0.54
CA PRO A 395 22.79 -13.27 0.84
C PRO A 395 23.52 -12.28 1.78
N GLN A 396 24.46 -11.50 1.27
CA GLN A 396 25.19 -10.47 1.99
C GLN A 396 24.33 -9.24 2.29
N ARG A 397 24.82 -8.42 3.22
CA ARG A 397 24.24 -7.11 3.50
C ARG A 397 24.69 -6.13 2.42
N VAL A 398 23.73 -5.44 1.80
CA VAL A 398 24.01 -4.30 0.93
C VAL A 398 24.06 -3.04 1.78
N ILE A 399 25.19 -2.33 1.74
CA ILE A 399 25.41 -1.06 2.44
C ILE A 399 25.51 0.02 1.38
N ALA A 400 24.46 0.83 1.27
CA ALA A 400 24.45 1.99 0.38
C ALA A 400 25.23 3.13 1.04
N LEU A 401 26.30 3.59 0.38
CA LEU A 401 27.07 4.77 0.78
C LEU A 401 26.69 5.92 -0.14
N THR A 402 26.15 6.99 0.45
CA THR A 402 25.73 8.20 -0.25
C THR A 402 26.12 9.45 0.53
N TYR A 403 26.37 10.54 -0.19
CA TYR A 403 26.55 11.88 0.38
C TYR A 403 25.22 12.65 0.48
N THR A 404 24.14 12.13 -0.10
CA THR A 404 22.80 12.69 -0.01
C THR A 404 22.09 12.14 1.23
N LYS A 405 21.38 13.01 1.97
CA LYS A 405 20.58 12.58 3.12
C LYS A 405 19.23 11.96 2.69
N ARG A 406 18.72 12.43 1.57
CA ARG A 406 17.63 11.82 0.81
C ARG A 406 18.18 10.61 0.08
#